data_AF-A0A060BY23-F1
#
_entry.id   AF-A0A060BY23-F1
#
_cell.length_a   1.000
_cell.length_b   1.000
_cell.length_c   1.000
_cell.angle_alpha   90.00
_cell.angle_beta   90.00
_cell.angle_gamma   90.00
#
_symmetry.space_group_name_H-M   'P 1'
#
loop_
_entity.id
_entity.type
_entity.pdbx_description
1 polymer ?
#
loop_
_entity_poly.entity_id
_entity_poly.type
_entity_poly.pdbx_seq_one_letter_code
_entity_poly.pdbx_strand_id
1 'polypeptide(L)'
;FASLTPQQVHDRQHYELVGWRRGASELNYRRFFDITTLAAVRVEDPTVFDDAHREVLRWVSEGRVTGLRIDHPDGLSDPGGYLQRLHEAAPDAWLVVEKILHPGEDLPASWPADGTTGYDAMREVEGVLLDGGVDG
;
A
#
# COMPACT_ATOMS: atom_id res chain seq x y z
N PHE A 1 -25.89 12.49 -40.76
CA PHE A 1 -24.52 12.27 -40.24
C PHE A 1 -24.32 10.77 -40.08
N ALA A 2 -23.28 10.17 -40.68
CA ALA A 2 -23.00 8.76 -40.48
C ALA A 2 -22.51 8.54 -39.04
N SER A 3 -23.15 7.63 -38.29
CA SER A 3 -22.70 7.26 -36.94
C SER A 3 -21.40 6.46 -37.04
N LEU A 4 -20.44 6.77 -36.18
CA LEU A 4 -19.21 5.98 -36.04
C LEU A 4 -19.54 4.56 -35.56
N THR A 5 -18.74 3.58 -35.95
CA THR A 5 -18.80 2.23 -35.37
C THR A 5 -18.25 2.23 -33.94
N PRO A 6 -18.60 1.25 -33.09
CA PRO A 6 -18.01 1.11 -31.76
C PRO A 6 -16.47 1.10 -31.78
N GLN A 7 -15.86 0.44 -32.78
CA GLN A 7 -14.40 0.43 -32.93
C GLN A 7 -13.84 1.83 -33.19
N GLN A 8 -14.46 2.60 -34.10
CA GLN A 8 -14.02 3.95 -34.40
C GLN A 8 -14.19 4.93 -33.24
N VAL A 9 -15.14 4.66 -32.33
CA VAL A 9 -15.28 5.41 -31.07
C VAL A 9 -14.16 5.00 -30.10
N HIS A 10 -13.90 3.71 -29.97
CA HIS A 10 -12.85 3.15 -29.11
C HIS A 10 -11.45 3.64 -29.48
N ASP A 11 -11.10 3.65 -30.77
CA ASP A 11 -9.79 4.09 -31.28
C ASP A 11 -9.47 5.57 -30.99
N ARG A 12 -10.46 6.34 -30.52
CA ARG A 12 -10.32 7.77 -30.18
C ARG A 12 -10.25 8.05 -28.69
N GLN A 13 -10.29 7.03 -27.85
CA GLN A 13 -10.29 7.19 -26.40
C GLN A 13 -8.87 7.41 -25.85
N HIS A 14 -8.79 7.98 -24.65
CA HIS A 14 -7.54 8.08 -23.88
C HIS A 14 -7.12 6.75 -23.22
N TYR A 15 -7.93 5.71 -23.38
CA TYR A 15 -7.69 4.36 -22.90
C TYR A 15 -7.80 3.38 -24.06
N GLU A 16 -7.09 2.26 -23.97
CA GLU A 16 -7.23 1.12 -24.89
C GLU A 16 -7.77 -0.08 -24.09
N LEU A 17 -8.78 -0.74 -24.64
CA LEU A 17 -9.31 -1.97 -24.07
C LEU A 17 -8.57 -3.11 -24.75
N VAL A 18 -7.84 -3.89 -23.97
CA VAL A 18 -6.95 -4.94 -24.47
C VAL A 18 -7.29 -6.27 -23.83
N GLY A 19 -6.95 -7.38 -24.51
CA GLY A 19 -7.09 -8.71 -23.93
C GLY A 19 -6.23 -8.84 -22.67
N TRP A 20 -6.78 -9.41 -21.60
CA TRP A 20 -6.14 -9.45 -20.27
C TRP A 20 -4.72 -10.03 -20.26
N ARG A 21 -4.39 -10.94 -21.18
CA ARG A 21 -3.05 -11.54 -21.32
C ARG A 21 -1.96 -10.53 -21.69
N ARG A 22 -2.31 -9.42 -22.38
CA ARG A 22 -1.37 -8.33 -22.73
C ARG A 22 -0.87 -7.58 -21.48
N GLY A 23 -1.59 -7.64 -20.37
CA GLY A 23 -1.23 -6.95 -19.13
C GLY A 23 0.04 -7.47 -18.45
N ALA A 24 0.58 -8.60 -18.86
CA ALA A 24 1.88 -9.09 -18.37
C ALA A 24 3.07 -8.33 -19.01
N SER A 25 2.91 -7.78 -20.21
CA SER A 25 4.02 -7.20 -21.01
C SER A 25 3.80 -5.76 -21.46
N GLU A 26 2.54 -5.29 -21.56
CA GLU A 26 2.21 -4.02 -22.24
C GLU A 26 1.55 -3.00 -21.31
N LEU A 27 1.41 -3.32 -20.03
CA LEU A 27 0.72 -2.48 -19.08
C LEU A 27 1.53 -1.22 -18.77
N ASN A 28 0.89 -0.05 -18.81
CA ASN A 28 1.55 1.25 -18.77
C ASN A 28 1.22 2.09 -17.52
N TYR A 29 0.71 1.45 -16.46
CA TYR A 29 0.48 2.07 -15.15
C TYR A 29 0.97 1.14 -14.03
N ARG A 30 1.38 1.73 -12.90
CA ARG A 30 1.79 0.96 -11.70
C ARG A 30 0.58 0.30 -11.06
N ARG A 31 0.72 -0.97 -10.67
CA ARG A 31 -0.31 -1.78 -10.02
C ARG A 31 0.12 -2.23 -8.63
N PHE A 32 -0.85 -2.69 -7.84
CA PHE A 32 -0.59 -3.52 -6.69
C PHE A 32 -0.37 -4.97 -7.15
N PHE A 33 0.85 -5.49 -6.97
CA PHE A 33 1.31 -6.76 -7.54
C PHE A 33 0.93 -6.91 -9.04
N ASP A 34 0.37 -8.06 -9.42
CA ASP A 34 -0.10 -8.36 -10.77
C ASP A 34 -1.59 -8.04 -10.99
N ILE A 35 -2.28 -7.44 -10.00
CA ILE A 35 -3.72 -7.18 -10.03
C ILE A 35 -4.04 -5.96 -10.89
N THR A 36 -4.61 -6.20 -12.08
CA THR A 36 -4.94 -5.15 -13.08
C THR A 36 -6.06 -4.21 -12.66
N THR A 37 -6.89 -4.59 -11.70
CA THR A 37 -7.99 -3.74 -11.22
C THR A 37 -7.57 -2.78 -10.10
N LEU A 38 -6.32 -2.83 -9.64
CA LEU A 38 -5.78 -1.97 -8.58
C LEU A 38 -4.64 -1.10 -9.12
N ALA A 39 -4.98 0.09 -9.59
CA ALA A 39 -4.00 1.09 -10.01
C ALA A 39 -3.41 1.83 -8.81
N ALA A 40 -2.09 1.97 -8.76
CA ALA A 40 -1.42 2.68 -7.68
C ALA A 40 -1.67 4.19 -7.79
N VAL A 41 -1.83 4.85 -6.64
CA VAL A 41 -1.89 6.31 -6.54
C VAL A 41 -0.52 6.90 -6.22
N ARG A 42 -0.32 8.16 -6.61
CA ARG A 42 0.91 8.91 -6.36
C ARG A 42 0.83 9.68 -5.04
N VAL A 43 0.67 8.95 -3.94
CA VAL A 43 0.47 9.55 -2.60
C VAL A 43 1.70 10.32 -2.10
N GLU A 44 2.85 10.17 -2.77
CA GLU A 44 4.00 11.03 -2.52
C GLU A 44 3.71 12.52 -2.87
N ASP A 45 2.77 12.80 -3.78
CA ASP A 45 2.27 14.15 -4.06
C ASP A 45 1.39 14.64 -2.89
N PRO A 46 1.69 15.81 -2.29
CA PRO A 46 0.91 16.35 -1.17
C PRO A 46 -0.58 16.50 -1.48
N THR A 47 -0.95 16.89 -2.70
CA THR A 47 -2.37 17.07 -3.08
C THR A 47 -3.11 15.74 -3.06
N VAL A 48 -2.45 14.67 -3.58
CA VAL A 48 -3.01 13.32 -3.59
C VAL A 48 -3.11 12.76 -2.17
N PHE A 49 -2.11 13.03 -1.32
CA PHE A 49 -2.13 12.66 0.09
C PHE A 49 -3.32 13.31 0.80
N ASP A 50 -3.46 14.63 0.68
CA ASP A 50 -4.52 15.42 1.33
C ASP A 50 -5.91 14.94 0.90
N ASP A 51 -6.12 14.72 -0.40
CA ASP A 51 -7.40 14.24 -0.92
C ASP A 51 -7.70 12.80 -0.47
N ALA A 52 -6.70 11.91 -0.48
CA ALA A 52 -6.89 10.52 -0.08
C ALA A 52 -7.10 10.34 1.43
N HIS A 53 -6.50 11.19 2.27
CA HIS A 53 -6.51 11.04 3.73
C HIS A 53 -7.51 11.95 4.45
N ARG A 54 -8.15 12.89 3.74
CA ARG A 54 -9.07 13.90 4.32
C ARG A 54 -10.06 13.31 5.33
N GLU A 55 -10.77 12.27 4.93
CA GLU A 55 -11.84 11.71 5.76
C GLU A 55 -11.28 10.83 6.89
N VAL A 56 -10.21 10.08 6.63
CA VAL A 56 -9.52 9.27 7.66
C VAL A 56 -8.96 10.17 8.76
N LEU A 57 -8.29 11.26 8.40
CA LEU A 57 -7.75 12.23 9.35
C LEU A 57 -8.85 13.03 10.05
N ARG A 58 -10.00 13.26 9.40
CA ARG A 58 -11.19 13.78 10.09
C ARG A 58 -11.67 12.84 11.18
N TRP A 59 -11.69 11.52 10.94
CA TRP A 59 -12.08 10.54 11.97
C TRP A 59 -11.10 10.51 13.14
N VAL A 60 -9.80 10.63 12.86
CA VAL A 60 -8.77 10.72 13.91
C VAL A 60 -8.94 12.00 14.74
N SER A 61 -9.04 13.16 14.10
CA SER A 61 -9.15 14.46 14.80
C SER A 61 -10.45 14.59 15.61
N GLU A 62 -11.52 13.91 15.20
CA GLU A 62 -12.77 13.81 15.98
C GLU A 62 -12.73 12.72 17.07
N GLY A 63 -11.61 12.01 17.23
CA GLY A 63 -11.46 10.94 18.22
C GLY A 63 -12.33 9.70 17.95
N ARG A 64 -12.83 9.53 16.72
CA ARG A 64 -13.64 8.36 16.33
C ARG A 64 -12.79 7.11 16.13
N VAL A 65 -11.54 7.30 15.76
CA VAL A 65 -10.52 6.26 15.69
C VAL A 65 -9.26 6.77 16.39
N THR A 66 -8.54 5.88 17.06
CA THR A 66 -7.36 6.23 17.87
C THR A 66 -6.05 5.68 17.29
N GLY A 67 -6.13 5.01 16.15
CA GLY A 67 -4.99 4.41 15.51
C GLY A 67 -5.25 4.09 14.04
N LEU A 68 -4.17 3.93 13.29
CA LEU A 68 -4.16 3.66 11.86
C LEU A 68 -3.26 2.46 11.59
N ARG A 69 -3.77 1.50 10.83
CA ARG A 69 -2.99 0.40 10.27
C ARG A 69 -2.74 0.69 8.79
N ILE A 70 -1.49 0.88 8.41
CA ILE A 70 -1.09 1.20 7.04
C ILE A 70 -0.91 -0.09 6.26
N ASP A 71 -1.68 -0.22 5.20
CA ASP A 71 -1.60 -1.31 4.24
C ASP A 71 -0.43 -1.08 3.29
N HIS A 72 0.37 -2.12 3.06
CA HIS A 72 1.39 -2.17 2.02
C HIS A 72 2.29 -0.92 1.85
N PRO A 73 2.94 -0.41 2.92
CA PRO A 73 3.84 0.74 2.84
C PRO A 73 5.01 0.53 1.86
N ASP A 74 5.49 -0.70 1.68
CA ASP A 74 6.61 -1.01 0.78
C ASP A 74 6.27 -0.79 -0.71
N GLY A 75 4.98 -0.66 -1.07
CA GLY A 75 4.55 -0.29 -2.42
C GLY A 75 4.59 1.20 -2.72
N LEU A 76 4.85 2.04 -1.71
CA LEU A 76 4.91 3.49 -1.84
C LEU A 76 6.24 3.93 -2.48
N SER A 77 6.19 5.06 -3.19
CA SER A 77 7.40 5.65 -3.80
C SER A 77 8.34 6.24 -2.74
N ASP A 78 7.79 6.74 -1.64
CA ASP A 78 8.51 7.30 -0.49
C ASP A 78 7.73 6.97 0.81
N PRO A 79 7.88 5.75 1.36
CA PRO A 79 7.17 5.35 2.57
C PRO A 79 7.57 6.15 3.81
N GLY A 80 8.84 6.57 3.91
CA GLY A 80 9.31 7.38 5.03
C GLY A 80 8.64 8.75 5.05
N GLY A 81 8.63 9.47 3.92
CA GLY A 81 7.94 10.75 3.80
C GLY A 81 6.42 10.65 3.94
N TYR A 82 5.83 9.52 3.54
CA TYR A 82 4.40 9.24 3.77
C TYR A 82 4.08 9.09 5.26
N LEU A 83 4.84 8.26 5.99
CA LEU A 83 4.62 8.03 7.41
C LEU A 83 4.91 9.28 8.24
N GLN A 84 5.91 10.08 7.85
CA GLN A 84 6.17 11.38 8.46
C GLN A 84 4.96 12.31 8.37
N ARG A 85 4.35 12.43 7.18
CA ARG A 85 3.14 13.24 6.98
C ARG A 85 1.94 12.74 7.78
N LEU A 86 1.76 11.42 7.86
CA LEU A 86 0.71 10.83 8.69
C LEU A 86 0.92 11.14 10.18
N HIS A 87 2.13 10.94 10.68
CA HIS A 87 2.47 11.20 12.07
C HIS A 87 2.27 12.70 12.42
N GLU A 88 2.66 13.61 11.53
CA GLU A 88 2.43 15.05 11.72
C GLU A 88 0.94 15.42 11.74
N ALA A 89 0.12 14.78 10.89
CA ALA A 89 -1.32 15.04 10.82
C ALA A 89 -2.13 14.37 11.94
N ALA A 90 -1.57 13.33 12.57
CA ALA A 90 -2.21 12.50 13.57
C ALA A 90 -1.20 12.08 14.68
N PRO A 91 -0.63 13.05 15.43
CA PRO A 91 0.51 12.81 16.32
C PRO A 91 0.20 11.85 17.49
N ASP A 92 -1.06 11.80 17.91
CA ASP A 92 -1.50 10.95 19.02
C ASP A 92 -2.10 9.60 18.56
N ALA A 93 -2.17 9.36 17.24
CA ALA A 93 -2.73 8.11 16.73
C ALA A 93 -1.70 6.98 16.80
N TRP A 94 -2.12 5.82 17.30
CA TRP A 94 -1.31 4.61 17.26
C TRP A 94 -1.13 4.15 15.80
N LEU A 95 0.09 4.20 15.28
CA LEU A 95 0.39 3.96 13.86
C LEU A 95 1.16 2.65 13.68
N VAL A 96 0.53 1.63 13.10
CA VAL A 96 1.17 0.35 12.79
C VAL A 96 1.21 0.11 11.29
N VAL A 97 2.24 -0.60 10.81
CA VAL A 97 2.44 -0.82 9.37
C VAL A 97 2.46 -2.31 9.02
N GLU A 98 1.81 -2.68 7.92
CA GLU A 98 1.93 -4.03 7.35
C GLU A 98 3.28 -4.15 6.63
N LYS A 99 4.34 -4.44 7.38
CA LYS A 99 5.68 -4.64 6.81
C LYS A 99 6.20 -6.03 7.15
N ILE A 100 6.63 -6.76 6.13
CA ILE A 100 7.24 -8.08 6.31
C ILE A 100 8.73 -7.88 6.60
N LEU A 101 9.16 -8.31 7.78
CA LEU A 101 10.57 -8.30 8.17
C LEU A 101 11.23 -9.63 7.83
N HIS A 102 12.36 -9.58 7.14
CA HIS A 102 13.25 -10.73 7.04
C HIS A 102 13.93 -10.99 8.40
N PRO A 103 14.41 -12.22 8.65
CA PRO A 103 15.14 -12.49 9.88
C PRO A 103 16.39 -11.60 10.02
N GLY A 104 16.50 -10.90 11.14
CA GLY A 104 17.55 -9.93 11.42
C GLY A 104 17.35 -8.56 10.78
N GLU A 105 16.22 -8.34 10.10
CA GLU A 105 15.83 -7.03 9.59
C GLU A 105 14.96 -6.31 10.63
N ASP A 106 15.32 -5.06 10.95
CA ASP A 106 14.51 -4.20 11.81
C ASP A 106 13.56 -3.32 10.99
N LEU A 107 12.50 -2.83 11.63
CA LEU A 107 11.71 -1.73 11.07
C LEU A 107 12.62 -0.49 10.92
N PRO A 108 12.61 0.24 9.78
CA PRO A 108 13.49 1.39 9.60
C PRO A 108 13.26 2.43 10.71
N ALA A 109 14.32 2.79 11.44
CA ALA A 109 14.23 3.73 12.57
C ALA A 109 13.76 5.13 12.17
N SER A 110 13.82 5.46 10.87
CA SER A 110 13.31 6.71 10.31
C SER A 110 11.79 6.71 10.08
N TRP A 111 11.12 5.57 10.22
CA TRP A 111 9.67 5.48 10.07
C TRP A 111 9.01 5.77 11.41
N PRO A 112 8.21 6.84 11.56
CA PRO A 112 7.51 7.15 12.81
C PRO A 112 6.29 6.26 13.00
N ALA A 113 6.50 4.94 13.03
CA ALA A 113 5.49 3.92 13.28
C ALA A 113 5.78 3.20 14.61
N ASP A 114 4.72 2.83 15.31
CA ASP A 114 4.77 2.15 16.61
C ASP A 114 5.06 0.65 16.49
N GLY A 115 5.10 0.10 15.27
CA GLY A 115 5.48 -1.29 15.01
C GLY A 115 4.92 -1.84 13.71
N THR A 116 5.17 -3.14 13.50
CA THR A 116 4.56 -3.90 12.41
C THR A 116 3.18 -4.44 12.81
N THR A 117 2.50 -5.12 11.89
CA THR A 117 1.28 -5.91 12.21
C THR A 117 1.58 -7.29 12.82
N GLY A 118 2.85 -7.64 13.10
CA GLY A 118 3.19 -8.78 13.96
C GLY A 118 3.61 -10.08 13.26
N TYR A 119 3.89 -10.08 11.94
CA TYR A 119 4.36 -11.29 11.25
C TYR A 119 5.75 -11.76 11.72
N ASP A 120 6.58 -10.82 12.15
CA ASP A 120 7.84 -11.02 12.86
C ASP A 120 7.63 -11.79 14.17
N ALA A 121 6.70 -11.34 15.03
CA ALA A 121 6.39 -12.04 16.27
C ALA A 121 5.76 -13.42 16.03
N MET A 122 4.86 -13.52 15.04
CA MET A 122 4.22 -14.79 14.66
C MET A 122 5.26 -15.85 14.27
N ARG A 123 6.25 -15.47 13.44
CA ARG A 123 7.36 -16.34 13.05
C ARG A 123 8.13 -16.86 14.27
N GLU A 124 8.51 -15.98 15.20
CA GLU A 124 9.29 -16.37 16.38
C GLU A 124 8.50 -17.32 17.30
N VAL A 125 7.22 -17.03 17.54
CA VAL A 125 6.36 -17.88 18.38
C VAL A 125 6.13 -19.24 17.73
N GLU A 126 5.82 -19.29 16.44
CA GLU A 126 5.63 -20.54 15.70
C GLU A 126 6.93 -21.36 15.61
N GLY A 127 8.08 -20.70 15.48
CA GLY A 127 9.39 -21.36 15.42
C GLY A 127 9.71 -22.20 16.65
N VAL A 128 9.28 -21.79 17.85
CA VAL A 128 9.48 -22.54 19.11
C VAL A 128 8.66 -23.84 19.15
N LEU A 129 7.60 -23.94 18.36
CA LEU A 129 6.73 -25.13 18.33
C LEU A 129 7.24 -26.22 17.38
N LEU A 130 8.24 -25.92 16.55
CA LEU A 130 8.88 -26.88 15.68
C LEU A 130 9.87 -27.73 16.48
N ASP A 131 9.92 -29.04 16.20
CA ASP A 131 10.94 -29.90 16.76
C ASP A 131 12.32 -29.50 16.22
N GLY A 132 13.22 -29.11 17.12
CA GLY A 132 14.61 -28.77 16.80
C GLY A 132 15.49 -29.99 16.53
N GLY A 133 14.96 -31.20 16.72
CA GLY A 133 15.61 -32.47 16.42
C GLY A 133 15.72 -32.72 14.92
N VAL A 134 16.71 -32.10 14.28
CA VAL A 134 17.36 -32.72 13.12
C VAL A 134 18.27 -33.81 13.64
N ASP A 135 17.75 -35.03 13.77
CA ASP A 135 18.58 -36.23 13.75
C ASP A 135 19.19 -36.35 12.35
N GLY A 136 20.45 -35.95 12.23
CA GLY A 136 21.33 -36.12 11.07
C GLY A 136 22.77 -36.31 11.52
#